data_AF-A0A0K0FDA6-F1
#
_entry.id   AF-A0A0K0FDA6-F1
#
_cell.length_a   1.000
_cell.length_b   1.000
_cell.length_c   1.000
_cell.angle_alpha   90.00
_cell.angle_beta   90.00
_cell.angle_gamma   90.00
#
_symmetry.space_group_name_H-M   'P 1'
#
loop_
_entity.id
_entity.type
_entity.pdbx_description
1 polymer ?
#
loop_
_entity_poly.entity_id
_entity_poly.type
_entity_poly.pdbx_seq_one_letter_code
_entity_poly.pdbx_strand_id
1 'polypeptide(L)' 'MRRGERAIVVTGCDTDIGHELALKYASKSMTVFAACRTREGVQELVREGKQYKGKVHAFLMSVDTMKVIRKIINMSRKY' A
#
# COMPACT_ATOMS: atom_id res chain seq x y z
N MET A 1 17.08 -8.71 -11.43
CA MET A 1 15.61 -8.80 -11.45
C MET A 1 15.17 -9.82 -12.49
N ARG A 2 14.30 -10.76 -12.12
CA ARG A 2 13.65 -11.73 -13.02
C ARG A 2 12.29 -11.18 -13.43
N ARG A 3 11.78 -11.60 -14.59
CA ARG A 3 10.51 -11.23 -15.23
C ARG A 3 9.37 -10.87 -14.23
N GLY A 4 8.98 -9.59 -14.17
CA GLY A 4 7.63 -9.16 -13.76
C GLY A 4 7.32 -8.95 -12.27
N GLU A 5 8.11 -8.17 -11.53
CA GLU A 5 7.69 -7.67 -10.19
C GLU A 5 6.53 -6.67 -10.35
N ARG A 6 5.29 -7.14 -10.16
CA ARG A 6 4.09 -6.29 -10.15
C ARG A 6 3.87 -5.77 -8.73
N ALA A 7 3.72 -4.46 -8.60
CA ALA A 7 3.28 -3.85 -7.35
C ALA A 7 1.74 -3.74 -7.32
N ILE A 8 1.17 -3.85 -6.13
CA ILE A 8 -0.26 -3.66 -5.89
C ILE A 8 -0.48 -2.27 -5.31
N VAL A 9 -1.54 -1.62 -5.78
CA VAL A 9 -2.02 -0.36 -5.22
C VAL A 9 -3.38 -0.64 -4.59
N VAL A 10 -3.54 -0.26 -3.33
CA VAL A 10 -4.81 -0.35 -2.62
C VAL A 10 -5.17 1.02 -2.07
N THR A 11 -6.41 1.45 -2.26
CA THR A 11 -6.97 2.69 -1.71
C THR A 11 -8.06 2.36 -0.71
N GLY A 12 -8.27 3.23 0.28
CA GLY A 12 -9.27 2.97 1.33
C GLY A 12 -8.79 1.91 2.32
N CYS A 13 -7.55 2.02 2.78
CA CYS A 13 -6.89 1.02 3.62
C CYS A 13 -6.91 1.35 5.12
N ASP A 14 -7.73 2.33 5.54
CA ASP A 14 -7.86 2.64 6.97
C ASP A 14 -8.35 1.43 7.76
N THR A 15 -9.40 0.75 7.27
CA THR A 15 -10.02 -0.40 7.94
C THR A 15 -10.50 -1.49 6.95
N ASP A 16 -10.89 -2.63 7.51
CA ASP A 16 -11.64 -3.72 6.86
C ASP A 16 -11.02 -4.20 5.54
N ILE A 17 -11.78 -4.14 4.44
CA ILE A 17 -11.46 -4.80 3.19
C ILE A 17 -10.16 -4.29 2.58
N GLY A 18 -9.97 -2.96 2.53
CA GLY A 18 -8.75 -2.39 1.93
C GLY A 18 -7.51 -2.72 2.77
N HIS A 19 -7.67 -2.71 4.09
CA HIS A 19 -6.62 -3.07 5.04
C HIS A 19 -6.20 -4.55 4.88
N GLU A 20 -7.17 -5.45 4.98
CA GLU A 20 -6.97 -6.90 4.84
C GLU A 20 -6.41 -7.27 3.46
N LEU A 21 -6.88 -6.59 2.40
CA LEU A 21 -6.40 -6.82 1.05
C LEU A 21 -4.92 -6.44 0.91
N ALA A 22 -4.51 -5.32 1.50
CA ALA A 22 -3.12 -4.89 1.51
C ALA A 22 -2.22 -5.90 2.23
N LEU A 23 -2.63 -6.37 3.42
CA LEU A 23 -1.90 -7.39 4.18
C LEU A 23 -1.84 -8.73 3.44
N LYS A 24 -2.94 -9.15 2.79
CA LYS A 24 -3.01 -10.38 2.00
C LYS A 24 -2.05 -10.40 0.80
N TYR A 25 -1.78 -9.26 0.19
CA TYR A 25 -0.78 -9.18 -0.88
C TYR A 25 0.65 -9.11 -0.33
N ALA A 26 0.86 -8.44 0.80
CA ALA A 26 2.14 -8.44 1.49
C ALA A 26 2.54 -9.87 1.94
N SER A 27 1.59 -10.66 2.45
CA SER A 27 1.83 -12.07 2.85
C SER A 27 2.23 -12.95 1.66
N LYS A 28 1.84 -12.59 0.44
CA LYS A 28 2.28 -13.20 -0.81
C LYS A 28 3.62 -12.67 -1.32
N SER A 29 4.39 -12.00 -0.46
CA SER A 29 5.70 -11.40 -0.79
C SER A 29 5.65 -10.31 -1.87
N MET A 30 4.50 -9.64 -2.04
CA MET A 30 4.35 -8.56 -3.01
C MET A 30 4.61 -7.19 -2.38
N THR A 31 5.05 -6.23 -3.20
CA THR A 31 5.11 -4.81 -2.80
C THR A 31 3.72 -4.20 -2.93
N VAL A 32 3.25 -3.56 -1.85
CA VAL A 32 1.93 -2.95 -1.74
C VAL A 32 2.07 -1.46 -1.42
N PHE A 33 1.44 -0.62 -2.22
CA PHE A 33 1.28 0.81 -2.00
C PHE A 33 -0.14 1.06 -1.50
N ALA A 34 -0.29 1.40 -0.23
CA ALA A 34 -1.57 1.52 0.44
C ALA A 34 -1.90 2.97 0.78
N ALA A 35 -3.09 3.42 0.44
CA ALA A 35 -3.56 4.76 0.78
C ALA A 35 -4.61 4.73 1.89
N CYS A 36 -4.34 5.46 2.96
CA CYS A 36 -5.23 5.63 4.12
C CYS A 36 -5.59 7.12 4.27
N ARG A 37 -6.76 7.41 4.82
CA ARG A 37 -7.25 8.77 5.10
C ARG A 37 -6.78 9.29 6.45
N THR A 38 -6.43 8.40 7.37
CA THR A 38 -6.04 8.70 8.75
C THR A 38 -4.58 8.33 9.00
N ARG A 39 -3.94 8.98 9.98
CA ARG A 39 -2.55 8.65 10.36
C ARG A 39 -2.50 7.32 11.10
N GLU A 40 -3.53 7.06 11.88
CA GLU A 40 -3.78 5.84 12.64
C GLU A 40 -3.80 4.64 11.70
N GLY A 41 -4.62 4.70 10.63
CA GLY A 41 -4.68 3.64 9.61
C GLY A 41 -3.35 3.42 8.88
N VAL A 42 -2.55 4.47 8.64
CA VAL A 42 -1.17 4.30 8.11
C VAL A 42 -0.29 3.54 9.09
N GLN A 43 -0.28 3.95 10.36
CA GLN A 43 0.58 3.38 11.38
C GLN A 43 0.24 1.92 11.65
N GLU A 44 -1.04 1.61 11.76
CA GLU A 44 -1.54 0.26 12.00
C GLU A 44 -1.18 -0.68 10.84
N LEU A 45 -1.49 -0.28 9.61
CA LEU A 45 -1.21 -1.09 8.44
C LEU A 45 0.30 -1.34 8.23
N VAL A 46 1.14 -0.34 8.54
CA VAL A 46 2.61 -0.52 8.51
C VAL A 46 3.09 -1.43 9.63
N ARG A 47 2.56 -1.27 10.85
CA ARG A 47 2.90 -2.11 12.00
C ARG A 47 2.60 -3.57 11.70
N GLU A 48 1.41 -3.86 11.17
CA GLU A 48 0.99 -5.22 10.86
C GLU A 48 1.70 -5.79 9.64
N GLY A 49 1.93 -4.96 8.61
CA GLY A 49 2.64 -5.37 7.41
C GLY A 49 4.08 -5.86 7.65
N LYS A 50 4.75 -5.42 8.72
CA LYS A 50 6.13 -5.81 9.06
C LYS A 50 6.32 -7.31 9.27
N GLN A 51 5.26 -8.05 9.59
CA GLN A 51 5.35 -9.50 9.80
C GLN A 51 5.51 -10.28 8.48
N TYR A 52 5.27 -9.64 7.33
CA TYR A 52 5.32 -10.28 6.02
C TYR A 52 6.60 -9.96 5.27
N LYS A 53 6.99 -10.88 4.38
CA LYS A 53 8.14 -10.69 3.47
C LYS A 53 7.89 -9.62 2.42
N GLY A 54 6.63 -9.40 2.03
CA GLY A 54 6.22 -8.31 1.15
C GLY A 54 6.34 -6.95 1.83
N LYS A 55 6.53 -5.89 1.05
CA LYS A 55 6.71 -4.54 1.58
C LYS A 55 5.40 -3.77 1.53
N VAL A 56 4.96 -3.23 2.66
CA VAL A 56 3.81 -2.32 2.73
C VAL A 56 4.29 -0.89 2.84
N HIS A 57 3.99 -0.09 1.83
CA HIS A 57 4.22 1.35 1.76
C HIS A 57 2.89 2.07 1.92
N ALA A 58 2.48 2.32 3.17
CA ALA A 58 1.26 3.07 3.46
C ALA A 58 1.52 4.59 3.47
N PHE A 59 0.57 5.38 3.00
CA PHE A 59 0.66 6.83 3.00
C PHE A 59 -0.69 7.50 3.23
N LEU A 60 -0.64 8.64 3.91
CA LEU A 60 -1.80 9.49 4.16
C LEU A 60 -2.24 10.18 2.86
N MET A 61 -3.52 10.04 2.51
CA MET A 61 -4.09 10.61 1.30
C MET A 61 -5.62 10.65 1.35
N SER A 62 -6.19 11.80 0.99
CA SER A 62 -7.59 11.91 0.58
C SER A 62 -7.73 11.45 -0.88
N VAL A 63 -8.66 10.53 -1.15
CA VAL A 63 -8.95 10.02 -2.50
C VAL A 63 -10.03 10.91 -3.12
N ASP A 64 -9.69 12.17 -3.38
CA ASP A 64 -10.62 13.16 -3.94
C ASP A 64 -10.26 13.58 -5.37
N THR A 65 -9.11 13.18 -5.94
CA THR A 65 -8.75 13.50 -7.35
C THR A 65 -7.60 12.64 -7.92
N MET A 66 -7.38 12.70 -9.24
CA MET A 66 -6.22 12.22 -10.04
C MET A 66 -4.80 12.40 -9.45
N LYS A 67 -4.64 13.14 -8.35
CA LYS A 67 -3.39 13.30 -7.57
C LYS A 67 -2.88 11.96 -7.01
N VAL A 68 -3.80 11.06 -6.67
CA VAL A 68 -3.52 9.71 -6.17
C VAL A 68 -2.60 8.93 -7.11
N ILE A 69 -3.03 8.83 -8.38
CA ILE A 69 -2.35 8.06 -9.41
C ILE A 69 -0.94 8.60 -9.64
N ARG A 70 -0.77 9.93 -9.73
CA ARG A 70 0.55 10.56 -9.92
C ARG A 70 1.50 10.28 -8.76
N LYS A 71 1.02 10.35 -7.52
CA LYS A 71 1.84 10.08 -6.34
C LYS A 71 2.32 8.63 -6.30
N ILE A 72 1.42 7.69 -6.61
CA ILE A 72 1.74 6.26 -6.70
C ILE A 72 2.74 6.00 -7.82
N ILE A 73 2.53 6.54 -9.03
CA ILE A 73 3.48 6.39 -10.15
C ILE A 73 4.87 6.94 -9.77
N ASN A 74 4.93 8.07 -9.08
CA ASN A 74 6.21 8.64 -8.64
C ASN A 74 6.88 7.80 -7.55
N MET A 75 6.10 7.19 -6.64
CA MET A 75 6.63 6.29 -5.63
C MET A 75 7.12 4.98 -6.23
N SER A 76 6.36 4.38 -7.14
CA SER A 76 6.73 3.11 -7.77
C SER A 76 7.99 3.22 -8.63
N ARG A 77 8.34 4.42 -9.13
CA ARG A 77 9.61 4.64 -9.84
C ARG A 77 10.85 4.59 -8.94
N LYS A 78 10.68 4.66 -7.61
CA LYS A 78 11.78 4.62 -6.64
C LYS A 78 12.08 3.21 -6.13
N TYR A 79 11.32 2.20 -6.55
CA TYR A 79 11.42 0.80 -6.14
C TYR A 79 11.49 -0.11 -7.36
#